data_AF-A0A3N0ZHM9-F1
#
_entry.id   AF-A0A3N0ZHM9-F1
#
_cell.length_a   1.000
_cell.length_b   1.000
_cell.length_c   1.000
_cell.angle_alpha   90.00
_cell.angle_beta   90.00
_cell.angle_gamma   90.00
#
_symmetry.space_group_name_H-M   'P 1'
#
loop_
_entity.id
_entity.type
_entity.pdbx_description
1 polymer ?
#
loop_
_entity_poly.entity_id
_entity_poly.type
_entity_poly.pdbx_seq_one_letter_code
_entity_poly.pdbx_strand_id
1 'polypeptide(L)'
;MAGNGHYPYCYVWLHFQWLLHQFQCGDKYRKEDTIPARCCWYFCNLNIILNFLTIPLMGYRGAAWATFWAYLVSAVIIYYYSQKFYPIRYEWKKIISLGLILVSVFLLINILTKNIELQLRFIVRLFALLFYIVAPFFFGIFGAKEKEFLFSLTKKAFRRK
;
A
#
# COMPACT_ATOMS: atom_id res chain seq x y z
N MET A 1 -15.55 -31.82 -1.60
CA MET A 1 -16.16 -30.58 -2.13
C MET A 1 -15.83 -29.43 -1.17
N ALA A 2 -14.62 -28.87 -1.25
CA ALA A 2 -14.16 -27.83 -0.32
C ALA A 2 -13.26 -26.85 -1.08
N GLY A 3 -13.87 -25.95 -1.82
CA GLY A 3 -13.18 -24.91 -2.57
C GLY A 3 -14.21 -23.87 -2.96
N ASN A 4 -13.95 -22.60 -2.61
CA ASN A 4 -14.51 -21.35 -3.18
C ASN A 4 -14.89 -20.27 -2.16
N GLY A 5 -14.80 -20.51 -0.84
CA GLY A 5 -15.19 -19.51 0.18
C GLY A 5 -14.09 -18.97 1.11
N HIS A 6 -12.96 -19.67 1.24
CA HIS A 6 -11.97 -19.41 2.31
C HIS A 6 -10.75 -18.61 1.88
N TYR A 7 -10.50 -18.55 0.57
CA TYR A 7 -9.33 -17.90 -0.01
C TYR A 7 -9.24 -16.36 0.17
N PRO A 8 -10.34 -15.56 0.17
CA PRO A 8 -10.18 -14.10 0.14
C PRO A 8 -9.48 -13.56 1.39
N TYR A 9 -9.73 -14.16 2.56
CA TYR A 9 -9.15 -13.70 3.83
C TYR A 9 -7.64 -13.99 3.92
N CYS A 10 -7.17 -15.12 3.38
CA CYS A 10 -5.75 -15.45 3.33
C CYS A 10 -4.97 -14.54 2.39
N TYR A 11 -5.55 -14.14 1.24
CA TYR A 11 -4.91 -13.21 0.32
C TYR A 11 -4.81 -11.81 0.92
N VAL A 12 -5.88 -11.32 1.57
CA VAL A 12 -5.84 -10.04 2.29
C VAL A 12 -4.78 -10.07 3.39
N TRP A 13 -4.70 -11.18 4.13
CA TRP A 13 -3.68 -11.38 5.16
C TRP A 13 -2.25 -11.39 4.58
N LEU A 14 -2.00 -12.12 3.48
CA LEU A 14 -0.71 -12.17 2.81
C LEU A 14 -0.26 -10.79 2.29
N HIS A 15 -1.16 -10.02 1.68
CA HIS A 15 -0.85 -8.67 1.20
C HIS A 15 -0.53 -7.73 2.35
N PHE A 16 -1.28 -7.81 3.45
CA PHE A 16 -1.05 -6.98 4.62
C PHE A 16 0.28 -7.31 5.30
N GLN A 17 0.61 -8.60 5.41
CA GLN A 17 1.87 -9.06 5.96
C GLN A 17 3.06 -8.61 5.10
N TRP A 18 2.93 -8.62 3.77
CA TRP A 18 3.97 -8.14 2.86
C TRP A 18 4.20 -6.63 2.98
N LEU A 19 3.12 -5.84 3.07
CA LEU A 19 3.18 -4.39 3.29
C LEU A 19 3.93 -4.04 4.58
N LEU A 20 3.67 -4.73 5.68
CA LEU A 20 4.29 -4.42 6.97
C LEU A 20 5.75 -4.90 7.07
N HIS A 21 6.14 -5.93 6.32
CA HIS A 21 7.54 -6.32 6.20
C HIS A 21 8.39 -5.20 5.56
N GLN A 22 7.81 -4.42 4.62
CA GLN A 22 8.49 -3.27 4.02
C GLN A 22 8.76 -2.17 5.06
N PHE A 23 7.82 -1.92 5.98
CA PHE A 23 8.01 -0.94 7.06
C PHE A 23 9.10 -1.36 8.05
N GLN A 24 9.20 -2.66 8.38
CA GLN A 24 10.25 -3.17 9.27
C GLN A 24 11.66 -3.08 8.67
N CYS A 25 11.80 -3.23 7.35
CA CYS A 25 13.09 -3.06 6.65
C CYS A 25 13.52 -1.58 6.56
N GLY A 26 12.58 -0.64 6.56
CA GLY A 26 12.89 0.80 6.57
C GLY A 26 13.64 1.24 7.84
N ASP A 27 13.23 0.75 9.00
CA ASP A 27 13.85 1.09 10.29
C ASP A 27 15.20 0.39 10.52
N LYS A 28 15.50 -0.67 9.75
CA LYS A 28 16.75 -1.46 9.87
C LYS A 28 18.02 -0.68 9.52
N TYR A 29 17.90 0.52 8.93
CA TYR A 29 19.05 1.38 8.59
C TYR A 29 19.60 2.19 9.77
N ARG A 30 18.94 2.18 10.95
CA ARG A 30 19.42 2.87 12.15
C ARG A 30 19.92 1.88 13.20
N LYS A 31 21.22 1.95 13.53
CA LYS A 31 21.96 0.95 14.33
C LYS A 31 21.68 0.96 15.84
N GLU A 32 20.77 1.80 16.36
CA GLU A 32 20.69 2.06 17.81
C GLU A 32 19.29 1.97 18.45
N ASP A 33 18.22 1.63 17.72
CA ASP A 33 16.87 1.86 18.26
C ASP A 33 16.20 0.59 18.81
N THR A 34 15.93 0.58 20.12
CA THR A 34 15.05 -0.38 20.83
C THR A 34 13.56 -0.23 20.46
N ILE A 35 13.22 0.69 19.56
CA ILE A 35 11.85 1.06 19.18
C ILE A 35 11.13 -0.05 18.40
N PRO A 36 11.73 -0.72 17.39
CA PRO A 36 11.09 -1.82 16.67
C PRO A 36 10.83 -3.02 17.57
N ALA A 37 11.74 -3.31 18.50
CA ALA A 37 11.59 -4.37 19.49
C ALA A 37 10.41 -4.12 20.42
N ARG A 38 10.22 -2.88 20.89
CA ARG A 38 9.05 -2.48 21.68
C ARG A 38 7.75 -2.60 20.88
N CYS A 39 7.74 -2.21 19.60
CA CYS A 39 6.58 -2.36 18.72
C CYS A 39 6.20 -3.83 18.52
N CYS A 40 7.19 -4.72 18.36
CA CYS A 40 6.95 -6.16 18.26
C CYS A 40 6.35 -6.73 19.55
N TRP A 41 6.81 -6.26 20.72
CA TRP A 41 6.21 -6.61 22.01
C TRP A 41 4.73 -6.23 22.09
N TYR A 42 4.37 -4.98 21.74
CA TYR A 42 2.97 -4.56 21.69
C TYR A 42 2.15 -5.40 20.71
N PHE A 43 2.69 -5.68 19.52
CA PHE A 43 2.04 -6.53 18.52
C PHE A 43 1.72 -7.92 19.07
N CYS A 44 2.71 -8.60 19.67
CA CYS A 44 2.55 -9.98 20.13
C CYS A 44 1.49 -10.09 21.24
N ASN A 45 1.52 -9.15 22.21
CA ASN A 45 0.52 -9.10 23.29
C ASN A 45 -0.89 -8.85 22.76
N LEU A 46 -1.06 -7.87 21.86
CA LEU A 46 -2.35 -7.59 21.25
C LEU A 46 -2.85 -8.78 20.43
N ASN A 47 -1.97 -9.45 19.68
CA ASN A 47 -2.33 -10.59 18.86
C ASN A 47 -2.85 -11.76 19.72
N ILE A 48 -2.19 -12.04 20.85
CA ILE A 48 -2.62 -13.11 21.77
C ILE A 48 -3.96 -12.78 22.41
N ILE A 49 -4.12 -11.55 22.93
CA ILE A 49 -5.37 -11.10 23.59
C ILE A 49 -6.54 -11.14 22.59
N LEU A 50 -6.35 -10.61 21.38
CA LEU A 50 -7.41 -10.56 20.38
C LEU A 50 -7.75 -11.96 19.84
N ASN A 51 -6.78 -12.85 19.65
CA ASN A 51 -7.09 -14.22 19.28
C ASN A 51 -7.92 -14.91 20.37
N PHE A 52 -7.55 -14.77 21.65
CA PHE A 52 -8.32 -15.35 22.76
C PHE A 52 -9.75 -14.84 22.85
N LEU A 53 -10.00 -13.57 22.53
CA LEU A 53 -11.35 -12.99 22.52
C LEU A 53 -12.15 -13.34 21.26
N THR A 54 -11.50 -13.39 20.10
CA THR A 54 -12.20 -13.50 18.80
C THR A 54 -12.42 -14.95 18.36
N ILE A 55 -11.57 -15.89 18.79
CA ILE A 55 -11.74 -17.33 18.52
C ILE A 55 -13.06 -17.88 19.08
N PRO A 56 -13.48 -17.62 20.34
CA PRO A 56 -14.74 -18.16 20.86
C PRO A 56 -15.98 -17.56 20.19
N LEU A 57 -15.89 -16.34 19.64
CA LEU A 57 -17.02 -15.65 19.01
C LEU A 57 -17.21 -16.00 17.53
N MET A 58 -16.12 -16.19 16.78
CA MET A 58 -16.15 -16.28 15.31
C MET A 58 -15.31 -17.42 14.71
N GLY A 59 -14.69 -18.27 15.54
CA GLY A 59 -13.84 -19.38 15.08
C GLY A 59 -12.67 -18.89 14.21
N TYR A 60 -12.42 -19.57 13.08
CA TYR A 60 -11.29 -19.26 12.19
C TYR A 60 -11.34 -17.85 11.58
N ARG A 61 -12.54 -17.29 11.34
CA ARG A 61 -12.67 -15.93 10.80
C ARG A 61 -12.21 -14.90 11.83
N GLY A 62 -12.43 -15.20 13.11
CA GLY A 62 -11.99 -14.37 14.22
C GLY A 62 -10.47 -14.23 14.28
N ALA A 63 -9.72 -15.30 14.00
CA ALA A 63 -8.26 -15.26 13.97
C ALA A 63 -7.70 -14.30 12.89
N ALA A 64 -8.36 -14.24 11.72
CA ALA A 64 -8.00 -13.30 10.66
C ALA A 64 -8.25 -11.84 11.07
N TRP A 65 -9.37 -11.55 11.74
CA TRP A 65 -9.66 -10.21 12.25
C TRP A 65 -8.75 -9.82 13.43
N ALA A 66 -8.45 -10.76 14.32
CA ALA A 66 -7.54 -10.55 15.44
C ALA A 66 -6.13 -10.16 14.97
N THR A 67 -5.61 -10.89 13.98
CA THR A 67 -4.30 -10.57 13.38
C THR A 67 -4.34 -9.23 12.65
N PHE A 68 -5.39 -8.94 11.89
CA PHE A 68 -5.56 -7.65 11.22
C PHE A 68 -5.51 -6.48 12.20
N TRP A 69 -6.25 -6.54 13.31
CA TRP A 69 -6.25 -5.51 14.33
C TRP A 69 -4.91 -5.35 15.05
N ALA A 70 -4.27 -6.47 15.43
CA ALA A 70 -2.95 -6.43 16.04
C ALA A 70 -1.92 -5.74 15.12
N TYR A 71 -1.97 -6.04 13.82
CA TYR A 71 -1.14 -5.40 12.80
C TYR A 71 -1.48 -3.92 12.59
N LEU A 72 -2.75 -3.55 12.62
CA LEU A 72 -3.18 -2.15 12.48
C LEU A 72 -2.62 -1.31 13.63
N VAL A 73 -2.70 -1.81 14.87
CA VAL A 73 -2.15 -1.10 16.03
C VAL A 73 -0.63 -0.98 15.94
N SER A 74 0.09 -2.03 15.55
CA SER A 74 1.55 -1.95 15.40
C SER A 74 1.97 -0.96 14.32
N ALA A 75 1.25 -0.91 13.19
CA ALA A 75 1.49 0.05 12.12
C ALA A 75 1.29 1.50 12.58
N VAL A 76 0.24 1.77 13.37
CA VAL A 76 -0.02 3.12 13.92
C VAL A 76 1.09 3.54 14.88
N ILE A 77 1.56 2.63 15.74
CA ILE A 77 2.65 2.92 16.68
C ILE A 77 3.93 3.26 15.91
N ILE A 78 4.30 2.44 14.92
CA ILE A 78 5.49 2.68 14.07
C ILE A 78 5.34 4.02 13.35
N TYR A 79 4.17 4.31 12.77
CA TYR A 79 3.92 5.57 12.08
C TYR A 79 4.08 6.79 13.01
N TYR A 80 3.52 6.71 14.22
CA TYR A 80 3.62 7.80 15.21
C TYR A 80 5.08 8.07 15.61
N TYR A 81 5.86 7.02 15.89
CA TYR A 81 7.27 7.17 16.21
C TYR A 81 8.08 7.63 14.99
N SER A 82 7.84 7.06 13.82
CA SER A 82 8.50 7.43 12.57
C SER A 82 8.31 8.91 12.26
N GLN A 83 7.08 9.43 12.39
CA GLN A 83 6.78 10.85 12.16
C GLN A 83 7.45 11.78 13.18
N LYS A 84 7.68 11.30 14.41
CA LYS A 84 8.37 12.07 15.46
C LYS A 84 9.88 12.16 15.22
N PHE A 85 10.52 11.07 14.80
CA PHE A 85 11.96 11.03 14.55
C PHE A 85 12.35 11.59 13.18
N TYR A 86 11.51 11.34 12.17
CA TYR A 86 11.65 11.85 10.82
C TYR A 86 10.31 12.47 10.41
N PRO A 87 10.09 13.77 10.67
CA PRO A 87 8.90 14.46 10.20
C PRO A 87 8.97 14.58 8.67
N ILE A 88 8.48 13.55 7.98
CA ILE A 88 8.35 13.55 6.54
C ILE A 88 7.17 14.47 6.23
N ARG A 89 7.45 15.59 5.55
CA ARG A 89 6.42 16.47 4.99
C ARG A 89 5.79 15.76 3.80
N TYR A 90 4.93 14.78 4.06
CA TYR A 90 4.13 14.17 3.03
C TYR A 90 3.23 15.24 2.41
N GLU A 91 3.35 15.42 1.10
CA GLU A 91 2.50 16.32 0.35
C GLU A 91 1.15 15.62 0.14
N TRP A 92 0.35 15.54 1.22
CA TRP A 92 -0.94 14.84 1.25
C TRP A 92 -1.86 15.23 0.09
N LYS A 93 -1.81 16.48 -0.35
CA LYS A 93 -2.54 16.97 -1.53
C LYS A 93 -2.18 16.17 -2.80
N LYS A 94 -0.92 15.82 -2.98
CA LYS A 94 -0.42 15.04 -4.13
C LYS A 94 -0.87 13.59 -4.04
N ILE A 95 -0.72 12.99 -2.86
CA ILE A 95 -1.12 11.60 -2.62
C ILE A 95 -2.62 11.43 -2.84
N ILE A 96 -3.43 12.32 -2.29
CA ILE A 96 -4.89 12.31 -2.45
C ILE A 96 -5.26 12.55 -3.92
N SER A 97 -4.63 13.51 -4.61
CA SER A 97 -4.91 13.78 -6.02
C SER A 97 -4.56 12.59 -6.92
N LEU A 98 -3.42 11.93 -6.71
CA LEU A 98 -3.05 10.70 -7.42
C LEU A 98 -4.05 9.57 -7.16
N GLY A 99 -4.44 9.37 -5.90
CA GLY A 99 -5.44 8.38 -5.53
C GLY A 99 -6.79 8.65 -6.20
N LEU A 100 -7.21 9.92 -6.26
CA LEU A 100 -8.47 10.31 -6.89
C LEU A 100 -8.46 10.05 -8.40
N ILE A 101 -7.33 10.32 -9.07
CA ILE A 101 -7.12 10.00 -10.50
C ILE A 101 -7.16 8.49 -10.73
N LEU A 102 -6.52 7.70 -9.85
CA LEU A 102 -6.54 6.24 -9.96
C LEU A 102 -7.96 5.69 -9.87
N VAL A 103 -8.73 6.15 -8.87
CA VAL A 103 -10.11 5.72 -8.65
C VAL A 103 -11.01 6.17 -9.81
N SER A 104 -10.86 7.39 -10.30
CA SER A 104 -11.68 7.89 -11.42
C SER A 104 -11.42 7.10 -12.70
N VAL A 105 -10.16 6.83 -13.05
CA VAL A 105 -9.78 6.00 -14.20
C VAL A 105 -10.32 4.57 -14.05
N PHE A 106 -10.19 3.98 -12.86
CA PHE A 106 -10.70 2.64 -12.59
C PHE A 106 -12.22 2.54 -12.75
N LEU A 107 -12.97 3.52 -12.24
CA LEU A 107 -14.42 3.59 -12.40
C LEU A 107 -14.81 3.77 -13.86
N LEU A 108 -14.12 4.64 -14.59
CA LEU A 108 -14.37 4.91 -16.01
C LEU A 108 -14.22 3.62 -16.85
N ILE A 109 -13.16 2.85 -16.62
CA ILE A 109 -12.92 1.57 -17.30
C ILE A 109 -14.04 0.57 -16.98
N ASN A 110 -14.43 0.45 -15.71
CA ASN A 110 -15.46 -0.53 -15.32
C ASN A 110 -16.83 -0.19 -15.92
N ILE A 111 -17.17 1.10 -16.03
CA ILE A 111 -18.44 1.54 -16.63
C ILE A 111 -18.41 1.33 -18.15
N LEU A 112 -17.37 1.80 -18.84
CA LEU A 112 -17.29 1.75 -20.31
C LEU A 112 -17.12 0.33 -20.85
N THR A 113 -16.51 -0.56 -20.08
CA THR A 113 -16.08 -1.88 -20.59
C THR A 113 -16.98 -3.03 -20.13
N LYS A 114 -18.17 -2.72 -19.61
CA LYS A 114 -19.11 -3.71 -19.08
C LYS A 114 -19.72 -4.60 -20.17
N ASN A 115 -19.86 -4.10 -21.40
CA ASN A 115 -20.57 -4.76 -22.52
C ASN A 115 -19.74 -4.88 -23.81
N ILE A 116 -18.40 -4.89 -23.73
CA ILE A 116 -17.51 -4.88 -24.91
C ILE A 116 -16.70 -6.18 -25.02
N GLU A 117 -16.47 -6.62 -26.26
CA GLU A 117 -15.55 -7.70 -26.66
C GLU A 117 -14.18 -7.66 -25.95
N LEU A 118 -13.63 -8.85 -25.66
CA LEU A 118 -12.44 -9.02 -24.83
C LEU A 118 -11.21 -8.26 -25.37
N GLN A 119 -11.05 -8.18 -26.69
CA GLN A 119 -9.89 -7.54 -27.33
C GLN A 119 -9.88 -6.01 -27.14
N LEU A 120 -11.03 -5.35 -27.33
CA LEU A 120 -11.19 -3.92 -27.10
C LEU A 120 -11.03 -3.57 -25.62
N ARG A 121 -11.47 -4.46 -24.71
CA ARG A 121 -11.26 -4.30 -23.26
C ARG A 121 -9.78 -4.24 -22.87
N PHE A 122 -8.93 -5.05 -23.50
CA PHE A 122 -7.49 -5.00 -23.27
C PHE A 122 -6.87 -3.70 -23.79
N ILE A 123 -7.26 -3.25 -24.98
CA ILE A 123 -6.75 -2.02 -25.60
C ILE A 123 -7.10 -0.80 -24.74
N VAL A 124 -8.37 -0.65 -24.33
CA VAL A 124 -8.81 0.48 -23.50
C VAL A 124 -8.09 0.51 -22.15
N ARG A 125 -7.87 -0.66 -21.52
CA ARG A 125 -7.08 -0.74 -20.27
C ARG A 125 -5.63 -0.35 -20.46
N LEU A 126 -5.00 -0.73 -21.57
CA LEU A 126 -3.61 -0.37 -21.88
C LEU A 126 -3.48 1.15 -22.06
N PHE A 127 -4.39 1.76 -22.84
CA PHE A 127 -4.42 3.21 -23.03
C PHE A 127 -4.72 3.97 -21.74
N ALA A 128 -5.64 3.47 -20.91
CA ALA A 128 -5.95 4.09 -19.62
C ALA A 128 -4.77 4.02 -18.64
N LEU A 129 -3.97 2.95 -18.68
CA LEU A 129 -2.76 2.84 -17.87
C LEU A 129 -1.67 3.82 -18.32
N LEU A 130 -1.50 3.99 -19.63
CA LEU A 130 -0.63 5.04 -20.18
C LEU A 130 -1.12 6.43 -19.79
N PHE A 131 -2.43 6.67 -19.86
CA PHE A 131 -3.04 7.93 -19.45
C PHE A 131 -2.81 8.21 -17.96
N TYR A 132 -2.93 7.20 -17.10
CA TYR A 132 -2.66 7.33 -15.67
C TYR A 132 -1.20 7.71 -15.37
N ILE A 133 -0.22 7.27 -16.17
CA ILE A 133 1.19 7.66 -16.01
C ILE A 133 1.42 9.10 -16.48
N VAL A 134 0.75 9.51 -17.56
CA VAL A 134 0.98 10.82 -18.20
C VAL A 134 0.18 11.95 -17.52
N ALA A 135 -1.04 11.70 -17.05
CA ALA A 135 -1.92 12.72 -16.48
C ALA A 135 -1.30 13.43 -15.24
N PRO A 136 -0.66 12.73 -14.29
CA PRO A 136 0.00 13.38 -13.16
C PRO A 136 1.23 14.22 -13.54
N PHE A 137 1.87 13.92 -14.67
CA PHE A 137 2.99 14.69 -15.19
C PHE A 137 2.52 16.08 -15.66
N PHE A 138 1.38 16.13 -16.36
CA PHE A 138 0.75 17.37 -16.83
C PHE A 138 0.15 18.20 -15.70
N PHE A 139 -0.51 17.57 -14.72
CA PHE A 139 -1.11 18.28 -13.58
C PHE A 139 -0.10 18.93 -12.61
N GLY A 140 1.20 18.81 -12.86
CA GLY A 140 2.22 19.51 -12.05
C GLY A 140 2.30 19.02 -10.61
N ILE A 141 1.79 17.81 -10.35
CA ILE A 141 1.75 17.20 -9.03
C ILE A 141 3.18 16.88 -8.55
N PHE A 142 4.10 16.49 -9.43
CA PHE A 142 5.50 16.27 -9.04
C PHE A 142 6.19 17.56 -8.61
N GLY A 143 6.82 17.53 -7.43
CA GLY A 143 7.56 18.70 -6.92
C GLY A 143 8.71 19.04 -7.86
N ALA A 144 9.10 20.31 -7.93
CA ALA A 144 10.19 20.77 -8.82
C ALA A 144 11.47 19.92 -8.70
N LYS A 145 11.76 19.39 -7.51
CA LYS A 145 12.88 18.50 -7.21
C LYS A 145 12.79 17.10 -7.86
N GLU A 146 11.60 16.53 -8.00
CA GLU A 146 11.40 15.20 -8.62
C GLU A 146 11.50 15.26 -10.14
N LYS A 147 11.02 16.36 -10.74
CA LYS A 147 11.15 16.62 -12.18
C LYS A 147 12.62 16.79 -12.58
N GLU A 148 13.40 17.53 -11.80
CA GLU A 148 14.85 17.65 -12.03
C GLU A 148 15.59 16.32 -11.83
N PHE A 149 15.22 15.52 -10.81
CA PHE A 149 15.81 14.20 -10.60
C PHE A 149 15.52 13.25 -11.78
N LEU A 150 14.26 13.19 -12.24
CA LEU A 150 13.88 12.40 -13.41
C LEU A 150 14.62 12.86 -14.67
N PHE A 151 14.70 14.17 -14.92
CA PHE A 151 15.43 14.71 -16.06
C PHE A 151 16.93 14.40 -15.98
N SER A 152 17.51 14.39 -14.78
CA SER A 152 18.90 13.97 -14.55
C SER A 152 19.12 12.48 -14.84
N LEU A 153 18.14 11.62 -14.55
CA LEU A 153 18.18 10.19 -14.87
C LEU A 153 18.03 9.95 -16.37
N THR A 154 17.14 10.67 -17.05
CA THR A 154 17.00 10.57 -18.51
C THR A 154 18.27 11.03 -19.20
N LYS A 155 18.88 12.11 -18.71
CA LYS A 155 20.15 12.62 -19.23
C LYS A 155 21.30 11.65 -18.99
N LYS A 156 21.35 10.95 -17.84
CA LYS A 156 22.33 9.88 -17.56
C LYS A 156 22.12 8.63 -18.42
N ALA A 157 20.87 8.23 -18.66
CA ALA A 157 20.55 7.11 -19.54
C ALA A 157 20.90 7.41 -21.01
N PHE A 158 20.72 8.66 -21.44
CA PHE A 158 21.07 9.11 -22.78
C PHE A 158 22.59 9.32 -22.97
N ARG A 159 23.35 9.62 -21.90
CA ARG A 159 24.82 9.77 -21.94
C ARG A 159 25.61 8.47 -21.86
N ARG A 160 24.95 7.33 -21.70
CA ARG A 160 25.56 5.98 -21.65
C ARG A 160 25.47 5.22 -22.98
N LYS A 161 25.10 5.91 -24.06
CA LYS A 161 25.24 5.47 -25.45
C LYS A 161 26.25 6.38 -26.12
#